data_AF-A0AAN8PH84-F1
#
_entry.id   AF-A0AAN8PH84-F1
#
_cell.length_a   1.000
_cell.length_b   1.000
_cell.length_c   1.000
_cell.angle_alpha   90.00
_cell.angle_beta   90.00
_cell.angle_gamma   90.00
#
_symmetry.space_group_name_H-M   'P 1'
#
loop_
_entity.id
_entity.type
_entity.pdbx_description
1 polymer ?
#
loop_
_entity_poly.entity_id
_entity_poly.type
_entity_poly.pdbx_seq_one_letter_code
_entity_poly.pdbx_strand_id
1 'polypeptide(L)'
;MNYTVSLPMEKVPSSKCGQLCTSTAGCKMFHYDYKSCFILQYPGTGSVNVTTFWGAENWRDGCKVMEYPVFGGKYCLRIVNDKRTWTDAKANCSQDGGQLLTMKSEDFYLKHAVLRESFEETPYWIGGNDLVTEGDWRWNDGSEVEAWLWLQDGPSNTYKNEHCLEVTAAIFNDYNCNAIRKFVCEKLNI
;
A
#
# COMPACT_ATOMS: atom_id res chain seq x y z
N MET A 1 14.90 -20.53 18.50
CA MET A 1 15.60 -20.95 17.27
C MET A 1 14.63 -20.78 16.12
N ASN A 2 14.98 -19.95 15.13
CA ASN A 2 14.17 -19.72 13.91
C ASN A 2 14.50 -20.82 12.89
N TYR A 3 13.51 -21.38 12.19
CA TYR A 3 13.71 -22.43 11.18
C TYR A 3 13.19 -22.00 9.81
N THR A 4 13.96 -22.26 8.75
CA THR A 4 13.63 -21.95 7.35
C THR A 4 13.36 -23.24 6.58
N VAL A 5 12.25 -23.32 5.85
CA VAL A 5 11.87 -24.46 5.00
C VAL A 5 12.00 -24.06 3.53
N SER A 6 12.63 -24.90 2.69
CA SER A 6 12.70 -24.75 1.24
C SER A 6 11.93 -25.87 0.53
N LEU A 7 11.08 -25.55 -0.45
CA LEU A 7 10.43 -26.55 -1.31
C LEU A 7 11.05 -26.52 -2.72
N PRO A 8 11.19 -27.67 -3.40
CA PRO A 8 11.77 -27.71 -4.74
C PRO A 8 10.78 -27.28 -5.83
N MET A 9 11.27 -26.32 -6.64
CA MET A 9 11.07 -26.08 -8.08
C MET A 9 9.73 -26.48 -8.73
N GLU A 10 8.72 -25.66 -8.53
CA GLU A 10 7.86 -25.24 -9.65
C GLU A 10 7.96 -23.72 -9.76
N LYS A 11 7.72 -23.16 -10.95
CA LYS A 11 7.56 -21.70 -11.14
C LYS A 11 6.28 -21.23 -10.45
N VAL A 12 6.32 -21.23 -9.13
CA VAL A 12 5.20 -20.88 -8.27
C VAL A 12 5.23 -19.35 -8.13
N PRO A 13 4.20 -18.60 -8.56
CA PRO A 13 4.17 -17.15 -8.40
C PRO A 13 4.35 -16.73 -6.94
N SER A 14 4.87 -15.52 -6.68
CA SER A 14 5.07 -15.00 -5.31
C SER A 14 3.81 -15.09 -4.45
N SER A 15 2.62 -14.92 -5.04
CA SER A 15 1.32 -15.09 -4.39
C SER A 15 1.11 -16.48 -3.81
N LYS A 16 1.50 -17.55 -4.52
CA LYS A 16 1.41 -18.91 -3.99
C LYS A 16 2.41 -19.18 -2.86
N CYS A 17 3.55 -18.50 -2.84
CA CYS A 17 4.50 -18.58 -1.73
C CYS A 17 3.94 -17.90 -0.46
N GLY A 18 3.25 -16.77 -0.63
CA GLY A 18 2.45 -16.12 0.42
C GLY A 18 1.34 -17.03 0.95
N GLN A 19 0.54 -17.63 0.06
CA GLN A 19 -0.50 -18.60 0.43
C GLN A 19 0.03 -19.81 1.20
N LEU A 20 1.23 -20.29 0.84
CA LEU A 20 1.88 -21.38 1.57
C LEU A 20 2.22 -20.94 3.00
N CYS A 21 2.77 -19.74 3.19
CA CYS A 21 3.05 -19.23 4.53
C CYS A 21 1.77 -19.03 5.34
N THR A 22 0.71 -18.44 4.77
CA THR A 22 -0.56 -18.22 5.48
C THR A 22 -1.28 -19.51 5.85
N SER A 23 -1.16 -20.56 5.03
CA SER A 23 -1.71 -21.89 5.33
C SER A 23 -0.83 -22.75 6.25
N THR A 24 0.40 -22.29 6.56
CA THR A 24 1.35 -23.04 7.37
C THR A 24 1.39 -22.54 8.81
N ALA A 25 0.94 -23.38 9.74
CA ALA A 25 0.95 -23.08 11.17
C ALA A 25 2.36 -22.73 11.67
N GLY A 26 2.48 -21.58 12.35
CA GLY A 26 3.75 -21.09 12.86
C GLY A 26 4.59 -20.32 11.86
N CYS A 27 4.17 -20.16 10.60
CA CYS A 27 4.87 -19.31 9.64
C CYS A 27 4.82 -17.83 10.06
N LYS A 28 5.96 -17.14 9.96
CA LYS A 28 6.12 -15.72 10.29
C LYS A 28 6.56 -14.85 9.12
N MET A 29 7.27 -15.42 8.17
CA MET A 29 7.72 -14.73 6.98
C MET A 29 8.00 -15.73 5.86
N PHE A 30 8.08 -15.23 4.63
CA PHE A 30 8.56 -16.00 3.50
C PHE A 30 9.48 -15.14 2.61
N HIS A 31 10.27 -15.83 1.80
CA HIS A 31 11.23 -15.30 0.84
C HIS A 31 10.94 -15.89 -0.53
N TYR A 32 11.00 -15.07 -1.57
CA TYR A 32 10.79 -15.48 -2.95
C TYR A 32 11.80 -14.79 -3.88
N ASP A 33 12.47 -15.57 -4.74
CA ASP A 33 13.53 -15.10 -5.65
C ASP A 33 13.21 -15.34 -7.14
N TYR A 34 11.93 -15.44 -7.50
CA TYR A 34 11.43 -15.81 -8.83
C TYR A 34 11.65 -17.26 -9.26
N LYS A 35 12.44 -18.04 -8.51
CA LYS A 35 12.72 -19.46 -8.79
C LYS A 35 12.41 -20.37 -7.60
N SER A 36 12.41 -19.81 -6.40
CA SER A 36 12.41 -20.52 -5.13
C SER A 36 11.54 -19.78 -4.11
N CYS A 37 10.88 -20.55 -3.24
CA CYS A 37 10.05 -20.07 -2.14
C CYS A 37 10.60 -20.66 -0.83
N PHE A 38 10.81 -19.81 0.18
CA PHE A 38 11.25 -20.23 1.51
C PHE A 38 10.34 -19.64 2.56
N ILE A 39 9.95 -20.42 3.57
CA ILE A 39 9.09 -19.96 4.67
C ILE A 39 9.84 -20.09 6.00
N LEU A 40 9.65 -19.13 6.91
CA LEU A 40 10.24 -19.12 8.25
C LEU A 40 9.15 -19.48 9.28
N GLN A 41 9.43 -20.45 10.16
CA GLN A 41 8.49 -20.95 11.17
C GLN A 41 9.00 -20.80 12.62
N TYR A 42 8.08 -20.56 13.56
CA TYR A 42 8.31 -20.56 15.01
C TYR A 42 7.08 -21.10 15.77
N PRO A 43 7.21 -21.89 16.87
CA PRO A 43 8.39 -22.53 17.46
C PRO A 43 8.59 -23.95 16.88
N GLY A 44 9.76 -24.25 16.29
CA GLY A 44 9.97 -25.50 15.55
C GLY A 44 10.67 -26.61 16.34
N THR A 45 10.30 -27.86 16.07
CA THR A 45 11.08 -29.05 16.45
C THR A 45 11.75 -29.63 15.20
N GLY A 46 12.93 -29.11 14.83
CA GLY A 46 13.78 -29.75 13.80
C GLY A 46 14.72 -28.79 13.05
N SER A 47 16.01 -29.14 12.96
CA SER A 47 17.10 -28.33 12.39
C SER A 47 17.36 -28.57 10.89
N VAL A 48 17.49 -27.49 10.09
CA VAL A 48 17.92 -27.52 8.68
C VAL A 48 18.80 -26.28 8.36
N ASN A 49 19.84 -26.44 7.53
CA ASN A 49 20.85 -25.41 7.20
C ASN A 49 20.47 -24.55 5.97
N VAL A 50 20.67 -23.22 6.02
CA VAL A 50 20.46 -22.29 4.88
C VAL A 50 21.51 -21.17 4.84
N THR A 51 22.05 -20.87 3.66
CA THR A 51 22.92 -19.73 3.32
C THR A 51 22.13 -18.59 2.66
N THR A 52 22.40 -17.33 3.02
CA THR A 52 21.74 -16.11 2.50
C THR A 52 22.37 -15.60 1.19
N PHE A 53 21.56 -15.06 0.26
CA PHE A 53 22.03 -14.34 -0.94
C PHE A 53 21.25 -13.03 -1.16
N TRP A 54 21.93 -12.02 -1.73
CA TRP A 54 21.44 -10.65 -1.97
C TRP A 54 20.46 -10.59 -3.16
N GLY A 55 19.34 -9.86 -3.00
CA GLY A 55 18.41 -9.55 -4.11
C GLY A 55 16.96 -10.03 -3.94
N ALA A 56 16.54 -10.42 -2.73
CA ALA A 56 15.19 -10.95 -2.50
C ALA A 56 14.24 -9.97 -1.79
N GLU A 57 12.96 -10.07 -2.13
CA GLU A 57 11.89 -9.31 -1.47
C GLU A 57 11.53 -9.99 -0.13
N ASN A 58 11.69 -9.26 0.98
CA ASN A 58 11.29 -9.73 2.30
C ASN A 58 9.81 -9.36 2.53
N TRP A 59 9.04 -10.28 3.11
CA TRP A 59 7.61 -10.07 3.40
C TRP A 59 7.30 -10.19 4.91
N ARG A 60 6.47 -9.28 5.44
CA ARG A 60 5.96 -9.28 6.83
C ARG A 60 4.43 -9.17 6.79
N ASP A 61 3.74 -10.09 7.45
CA ASP A 61 2.28 -10.16 7.50
C ASP A 61 1.61 -10.11 6.10
N GLY A 62 2.30 -10.67 5.10
CA GLY A 62 1.86 -10.72 3.71
C GLY A 62 2.10 -9.46 2.87
N CYS A 63 2.71 -8.42 3.44
CA CYS A 63 3.17 -7.23 2.72
C CYS A 63 4.67 -7.22 2.55
N LYS A 64 5.24 -6.46 1.60
CA LYS A 64 6.70 -6.30 1.55
C LYS A 64 7.16 -5.64 2.85
N VAL A 65 8.37 -5.93 3.34
CA VAL A 65 8.89 -5.38 4.62
C VAL A 65 8.94 -3.85 4.65
N MET A 66 8.98 -3.22 3.47
CA MET A 66 8.95 -1.75 3.32
C MET A 66 7.53 -1.19 3.12
N GLU A 67 6.51 -2.04 3.22
CA GLU A 67 5.08 -1.68 3.14
C GLU A 67 4.42 -1.84 4.51
N TYR A 68 3.32 -1.12 4.70
CA TYR A 68 2.56 -1.11 5.93
C TYR A 68 1.33 -2.01 5.79
N PRO A 69 1.26 -3.15 6.52
CA PRO A 69 0.07 -3.97 6.55
C PRO A 69 -1.04 -3.26 7.32
N VAL A 70 -2.24 -3.22 6.76
CA VAL A 70 -3.46 -2.73 7.42
C VAL A 70 -4.55 -3.80 7.36
N PHE A 71 -5.53 -3.72 8.26
CA PHE A 71 -6.62 -4.72 8.37
C PHE A 71 -6.13 -6.15 8.57
N GLY A 72 -5.18 -6.35 9.49
CA GLY A 72 -4.61 -7.68 9.74
C GLY A 72 -3.87 -8.24 8.53
N GLY A 73 -3.31 -7.36 7.67
CA GLY A 73 -2.58 -7.74 6.47
C GLY A 73 -3.46 -7.88 5.23
N LYS A 74 -4.75 -7.53 5.25
CA LYS A 74 -5.61 -7.57 4.05
C LYS A 74 -5.16 -6.59 2.97
N TYR A 75 -4.64 -5.42 3.35
CA TYR A 75 -4.05 -4.48 2.40
C TYR A 75 -2.64 -4.10 2.80
N CYS A 76 -1.83 -3.79 1.80
CA CYS A 76 -0.46 -3.30 1.93
C CYS A 76 -0.40 -1.87 1.42
N LEU A 77 0.06 -0.95 2.27
CA LEU A 77 0.27 0.44 1.90
C LEU A 77 1.75 0.69 1.60
N ARG A 78 2.02 1.38 0.49
CA ARG A 78 3.37 1.73 0.07
C ARG A 78 3.48 3.25 -0.07
N ILE A 79 4.27 3.88 0.79
CA ILE A 79 4.61 5.30 0.66
C ILE A 79 5.72 5.42 -0.38
N VAL A 80 5.49 6.24 -1.42
CA VAL A 80 6.43 6.44 -2.52
C VAL A 80 7.01 7.84 -2.44
N ASN A 81 8.32 7.90 -2.23
CA ASN A 81 9.03 9.16 -2.03
C ASN A 81 9.36 9.93 -3.33
N ASP A 82 9.19 9.28 -4.48
CA ASP A 82 9.26 9.95 -5.79
C ASP A 82 8.13 10.97 -5.92
N LYS A 83 8.44 12.15 -6.47
CA LYS A 83 7.43 13.17 -6.76
C LYS A 83 6.90 13.01 -8.18
N ARG A 84 5.58 12.88 -8.34
CA ARG A 84 4.92 12.66 -9.63
C ARG A 84 3.61 13.45 -9.72
N THR A 85 3.13 13.68 -10.95
CA THR A 85 1.76 14.15 -11.17
C THR A 85 0.77 13.11 -10.63
N TRP A 86 -0.47 13.52 -10.36
CA TRP A 86 -1.46 12.57 -9.85
C TRP A 86 -1.70 11.40 -10.81
N THR A 87 -1.76 11.69 -12.11
CA THR A 87 -1.92 10.67 -13.16
C THR A 87 -0.75 9.69 -13.21
N ASP A 88 0.49 10.19 -13.11
CA ASP A 88 1.68 9.33 -13.10
C ASP A 88 1.81 8.52 -11.81
N ALA A 89 1.37 9.08 -10.67
CA ALA A 89 1.30 8.38 -9.40
C ALA A 89 0.28 7.24 -9.46
N LYS A 90 -0.91 7.49 -10.03
CA LYS A 90 -1.92 6.46 -10.30
C LYS A 90 -1.37 5.33 -11.16
N ALA A 91 -0.71 5.68 -12.27
CA ALA A 91 -0.08 4.70 -13.15
C ALA A 91 0.99 3.87 -12.43
N ASN A 92 1.80 4.49 -11.56
CA ASN A 92 2.82 3.78 -10.76
C ASN A 92 2.18 2.75 -9.82
N CYS A 93 1.14 3.11 -9.08
CA CYS A 93 0.46 2.17 -8.19
C CYS A 93 -0.18 1.02 -8.96
N SER A 94 -0.78 1.30 -10.13
CA SER A 94 -1.37 0.28 -11.00
C SER A 94 -0.33 -0.68 -11.58
N GLN A 95 0.90 -0.22 -11.84
CA GLN A 95 1.99 -1.06 -12.34
C GLN A 95 2.36 -2.20 -11.37
N ASP A 96 2.19 -1.96 -10.07
CA ASP A 96 2.42 -2.95 -9.01
C ASP A 96 1.15 -3.76 -8.65
N GLY A 97 0.07 -3.61 -9.42
CA GLY A 97 -1.21 -4.26 -9.18
C GLY A 97 -2.01 -3.67 -8.02
N GLY A 98 -1.76 -2.41 -7.68
CA GLY A 98 -2.51 -1.64 -6.69
C GLY A 98 -3.19 -0.40 -7.28
N GLN A 99 -3.51 0.54 -6.42
CA GLN A 99 -4.13 1.82 -6.75
C GLN A 99 -3.61 2.90 -5.81
N LEU A 100 -3.90 4.18 -6.10
CA LEU A 100 -3.68 5.23 -5.10
C LEU A 100 -4.55 4.95 -3.87
N LEU A 101 -4.07 5.33 -2.70
CA LEU A 101 -4.75 5.06 -1.43
C LEU A 101 -6.20 5.55 -1.44
N THR A 102 -7.13 4.69 -1.04
CA THR A 102 -8.50 5.07 -0.69
C THR A 102 -8.62 5.16 0.83
N MET A 103 -9.30 6.16 1.38
CA MET A 103 -9.53 6.29 2.83
C MET A 103 -11.01 6.52 3.11
N LYS A 104 -11.71 5.45 3.48
CA LYS A 104 -13.12 5.46 3.85
C LYS A 104 -13.27 5.62 5.35
N SER A 105 -14.46 6.00 5.79
CA SER A 105 -14.83 6.08 7.22
C SER A 105 -14.45 4.85 8.05
N GLU A 106 -14.63 3.65 7.50
CA GLU A 106 -14.32 2.38 8.19
C GLU A 106 -12.83 2.14 8.42
N ASP A 107 -11.96 2.80 7.64
CA ASP A 107 -10.52 2.55 7.64
C ASP A 107 -9.63 3.76 7.89
N PHE A 108 -10.23 4.94 8.00
CA PHE A 108 -9.57 6.22 8.16
C PHE A 108 -8.51 6.22 9.27
N TYR A 109 -8.84 5.76 10.49
CA TYR A 109 -7.91 5.83 11.62
C TYR A 109 -6.66 4.96 11.42
N LEU A 110 -6.80 3.78 10.81
CA LEU A 110 -5.69 2.86 10.57
C LEU A 110 -4.77 3.40 9.47
N LYS A 111 -5.36 3.85 8.36
CA LYS A 111 -4.61 4.43 7.23
C LYS A 111 -3.96 5.76 7.63
N HIS A 112 -4.65 6.58 8.42
CA HIS A 112 -4.09 7.81 8.99
C HIS A 112 -2.87 7.56 9.87
N ALA A 113 -2.91 6.56 10.75
CA ALA A 113 -1.77 6.24 11.62
C ALA A 113 -0.48 6.00 10.81
N VAL A 114 -0.58 5.29 9.68
CA VAL A 114 0.54 5.05 8.75
C VAL A 114 1.09 6.37 8.18
N LEU A 115 0.20 7.31 7.83
CA LEU A 115 0.60 8.60 7.26
C LEU A 115 1.21 9.54 8.31
N ARG A 116 0.75 9.50 9.57
CA ARG A 116 1.30 10.35 10.65
C ARG A 116 2.77 10.07 10.93
N GLU A 117 3.20 8.82 10.81
CA GLU A 117 4.60 8.44 11.07
C GLU A 117 5.58 9.10 10.08
N SER A 118 5.09 9.59 8.94
CA SER A 118 5.93 10.23 7.94
C SER A 118 6.35 11.68 8.28
N PHE A 119 5.63 12.39 9.18
CA PHE A 119 5.93 13.77 9.63
C PHE A 119 6.43 14.73 8.54
N GLU A 120 5.90 14.64 7.32
CA GLU A 120 6.35 15.50 6.22
C GLU A 120 5.49 16.77 6.09
N GLU A 121 6.15 17.89 5.78
CA GLU A 121 5.47 19.16 5.48
C GLU A 121 4.74 19.14 4.13
N THR A 122 5.13 18.24 3.20
CA THR A 122 4.54 18.15 1.86
C THR A 122 3.41 17.12 1.79
N PRO A 123 2.24 17.45 1.21
CA PRO A 123 1.13 16.52 1.02
C PRO A 123 1.46 15.32 0.13
N TYR A 124 0.70 14.24 0.30
CA TYR A 124 0.73 13.05 -0.55
C TYR A 124 -0.49 12.97 -1.47
N TRP A 125 -0.31 12.54 -2.72
CA TRP A 125 -1.44 12.13 -3.55
C TRP A 125 -2.11 10.87 -3.03
N ILE A 126 -3.44 10.89 -3.05
CA ILE A 126 -4.33 9.75 -2.78
C ILE A 126 -5.41 9.65 -3.87
N GLY A 127 -6.27 8.64 -3.81
CA GLY A 127 -7.09 8.23 -4.95
C GLY A 127 -8.33 9.07 -5.26
N GLY A 128 -8.71 10.00 -4.38
CA GLY A 128 -9.88 10.86 -4.59
C GLY A 128 -9.67 11.82 -5.76
N ASN A 129 -10.70 12.02 -6.57
CA ASN A 129 -10.71 12.99 -7.66
C ASN A 129 -12.15 13.32 -8.08
N ASP A 130 -12.35 14.46 -8.74
CA ASP A 130 -13.62 14.86 -9.38
C ASP A 130 -13.43 15.18 -10.88
N LEU A 131 -12.38 14.61 -11.49
CA LEU A 131 -11.98 14.82 -12.89
C LEU A 131 -13.08 14.61 -13.94
N VAL A 132 -14.10 13.80 -13.60
CA VAL A 132 -15.21 13.49 -14.51
C VAL A 132 -16.32 14.53 -14.41
N THR A 133 -16.67 14.92 -13.19
CA THR A 133 -17.77 15.84 -12.89
C THR A 133 -17.35 16.70 -11.70
N GLU A 134 -17.15 17.99 -11.93
CA GLU A 134 -16.79 18.96 -10.90
C GLU A 134 -17.70 18.87 -9.68
N GLY A 135 -17.09 18.75 -8.49
CA GLY A 135 -17.81 18.61 -7.22
C GLY A 135 -18.33 17.21 -6.91
N ASP A 136 -18.25 16.26 -7.84
CA ASP A 136 -18.57 14.84 -7.61
C ASP A 136 -17.29 14.04 -7.31
N TRP A 137 -16.82 14.14 -6.05
CA TRP A 137 -15.59 13.48 -5.63
C TRP A 137 -15.77 11.98 -5.48
N ARG A 138 -14.96 11.22 -6.22
CA ARG A 138 -14.99 9.75 -6.26
C ARG A 138 -13.64 9.14 -5.88
N TRP A 139 -13.69 8.07 -5.11
CA TRP A 139 -12.58 7.16 -4.92
C TRP A 139 -12.30 6.34 -6.19
N ASN A 140 -11.16 5.63 -6.21
CA ASN A 140 -10.76 4.80 -7.35
C ASN A 140 -11.79 3.73 -7.76
N ASP A 141 -12.59 3.25 -6.81
CA ASP A 141 -13.64 2.25 -7.01
C ASP A 141 -15.00 2.84 -7.40
N GLY A 142 -15.07 4.17 -7.57
CA GLY A 142 -16.29 4.90 -7.91
C GLY A 142 -17.20 5.21 -6.71
N SER A 143 -16.84 4.80 -5.49
CA SER A 143 -17.56 5.23 -4.29
C SER A 143 -17.33 6.72 -4.01
N GLU A 144 -18.29 7.35 -3.34
CA GLU A 144 -18.23 8.78 -3.00
C GLU A 144 -17.17 9.04 -1.92
N VAL A 145 -16.45 10.16 -2.05
CA VAL A 145 -15.59 10.67 -0.98
C VAL A 145 -16.45 11.33 0.09
N GLU A 146 -16.37 10.85 1.33
CA GLU A 146 -17.26 11.32 2.38
C GLU A 146 -17.03 12.80 2.75
N ALA A 147 -18.10 13.59 2.81
CA ALA A 147 -18.04 15.04 3.01
C ALA A 147 -17.35 15.51 4.30
N TRP A 148 -17.33 14.70 5.35
CA TRP A 148 -16.69 15.05 6.64
C TRP A 148 -15.16 14.93 6.62
N LEU A 149 -14.60 14.35 5.55
CA LEU A 149 -13.15 14.20 5.39
C LEU A 149 -12.47 15.51 4.93
N TRP A 150 -13.24 16.47 4.44
CA TRP A 150 -12.77 17.80 4.05
C TRP A 150 -12.60 18.71 5.28
N LEU A 151 -11.72 19.72 5.18
CA LEU A 151 -11.70 20.81 6.16
C LEU A 151 -13.02 21.59 6.17
N GLN A 152 -13.19 22.42 7.20
CA GLN A 152 -14.34 23.25 7.48
C GLN A 152 -14.78 24.18 6.31
N ASP A 153 -13.94 24.32 5.28
CA ASP A 153 -14.18 25.12 4.08
C ASP A 153 -14.40 24.28 2.78
N GLY A 154 -14.54 22.96 2.89
CA GLY A 154 -14.76 22.05 1.75
C GLY A 154 -13.56 21.99 0.79
N PRO A 155 -13.67 21.31 -0.38
CA PRO A 155 -12.73 21.54 -1.46
C PRO A 155 -12.79 23.02 -1.81
N SER A 156 -11.70 23.73 -1.50
CA SER A 156 -11.63 25.16 -1.79
C SER A 156 -11.31 25.22 -3.26
N ASN A 157 -12.36 25.26 -4.10
CA ASN A 157 -12.20 25.41 -5.54
C ASN A 157 -11.71 26.82 -5.91
N THR A 158 -10.67 27.28 -5.22
CA THR A 158 -10.13 28.64 -5.23
C THR A 158 -9.55 28.95 -6.60
N TYR A 159 -9.19 27.92 -7.40
CA TYR A 159 -8.57 28.07 -8.72
C TYR A 159 -9.26 27.35 -9.89
N LYS A 160 -10.42 26.71 -9.73
CA LYS A 160 -11.20 26.05 -10.81
C LYS A 160 -10.47 24.94 -11.58
N ASN A 161 -9.37 24.41 -11.05
CA ASN A 161 -8.50 23.43 -11.71
C ASN A 161 -7.86 22.43 -10.71
N GLU A 162 -8.51 22.22 -9.56
CA GLU A 162 -8.00 21.43 -8.45
C GLU A 162 -8.83 20.15 -8.31
N HIS A 163 -8.54 19.15 -9.13
CA HIS A 163 -9.38 17.95 -9.25
C HIS A 163 -8.80 16.68 -8.62
N CYS A 164 -7.69 16.80 -7.91
CA CYS A 164 -6.94 15.66 -7.37
C CYS A 164 -6.73 15.80 -5.87
N LEU A 165 -7.03 14.72 -5.15
CA LEU A 165 -7.01 14.72 -3.68
C LEU A 165 -5.60 14.50 -3.16
N GLU A 166 -5.13 15.41 -2.32
CA GLU A 166 -3.93 15.24 -1.50
C GLU A 166 -4.28 15.18 -0.01
N VAL A 167 -3.38 14.59 0.78
CA VAL A 167 -3.50 14.50 2.23
C VAL A 167 -2.22 14.94 2.93
N THR A 168 -2.38 15.75 3.98
CA THR A 168 -1.31 16.12 4.93
C THR A 168 -1.83 15.92 6.35
N ALA A 169 -1.22 15.07 7.15
CA ALA A 169 -1.65 14.82 8.54
C ALA A 169 -3.17 14.52 8.69
N ALA A 170 -3.75 13.77 7.73
CA ALA A 170 -5.19 13.50 7.55
C ALA A 170 -6.10 14.72 7.36
N ILE A 171 -5.53 15.79 6.85
CA ILE A 171 -6.26 16.90 6.30
C ILE A 171 -6.30 16.68 4.79
N PHE A 172 -7.49 16.56 4.22
CA PHE A 172 -7.66 16.43 2.79
C PHE A 172 -7.77 17.79 2.14
N ASN A 173 -7.17 17.91 0.97
CA ASN A 173 -7.17 19.12 0.17
C ASN A 173 -7.30 18.75 -1.31
N ASP A 174 -8.08 19.52 -2.05
CA ASP A 174 -8.10 19.47 -3.49
C ASP A 174 -6.91 20.26 -4.04
N TYR A 175 -6.23 19.72 -5.05
CA TYR A 175 -5.08 20.39 -5.64
C TYR A 175 -4.92 20.11 -7.13
N ASN A 176 -4.13 20.95 -7.80
CA ASN A 176 -3.85 20.83 -9.22
C ASN A 176 -3.14 19.51 -9.51
N CYS A 177 -3.79 18.64 -10.30
CA CYS A 177 -3.30 17.31 -10.66
C CYS A 177 -1.90 17.28 -11.33
N ASN A 178 -1.49 18.39 -11.95
CA ASN A 178 -0.18 18.53 -12.60
C ASN A 178 0.94 18.85 -11.61
N ALA A 179 0.61 19.16 -10.36
CA ALA A 179 1.61 19.32 -9.32
C ALA A 179 2.30 17.99 -9.04
N ILE A 180 3.59 18.07 -8.73
CA ILE A 180 4.36 16.89 -8.35
C ILE A 180 4.30 16.70 -6.83
N ARG A 181 3.83 15.53 -6.39
CA ARG A 181 3.78 15.13 -4.98
C ARG A 181 4.30 13.72 -4.82
N LYS A 182 4.73 13.43 -3.60
CA LYS A 182 4.83 12.04 -3.13
C LYS A 182 3.44 11.42 -3.13
N PHE A 183 3.35 10.10 -3.07
CA PHE A 183 2.05 9.43 -3.18
C PHE A 183 2.03 8.14 -2.41
N VAL A 184 0.82 7.66 -2.11
CA VAL A 184 0.62 6.44 -1.35
C VAL A 184 -0.17 5.46 -2.19
N CYS A 185 0.40 4.28 -2.38
CA CYS A 185 -0.27 3.17 -3.04
C CYS A 185 -0.91 2.25 -2.00
N GLU A 186 -2.04 1.67 -2.37
CA GLU A 186 -2.72 0.60 -1.66
C GLU A 186 -2.86 -0.61 -2.58
N LYS A 187 -2.60 -1.80 -2.04
CA LYS A 187 -2.76 -3.06 -2.75
C LYS A 187 -3.45 -4.10 -1.88
N LEU A 188 -4.35 -4.86 -2.47
CA LEU A 188 -4.93 -6.03 -1.82
C LEU A 188 -3.87 -7.13 -1.68
N ASN A 189 -3.70 -7.63 -0.46
CA ASN A 189 -2.90 -8.81 -0.19
C ASN A 189 -3.74 -10.07 -0.51
N ILE A 190 -3.21 -10.99 -1.32
CA ILE A 190 -3.89 -12.21 -1.79
C ILE A 190 -3.25 -13.44 -1.17
#